data_AF-A0A3P8M2A9-F1
#
_entry.id   AF-A0A3P8M2A9-F1
#
_cell.length_a   1.000
_cell.length_b   1.000
_cell.length_c   1.000
_cell.angle_alpha   90.00
_cell.angle_beta   90.00
_cell.angle_gamma   90.00
#
_symmetry.space_group_name_H-M   'P 1'
#
loop_
_entity.id
_entity.type
_entity.pdbx_description
1 polymer ?
#
loop_
_entity_poly.entity_id
_entity_poly.type
_entity_poly.pdbx_seq_one_letter_code
_entity_poly.pdbx_strand_id
1 'polypeptide(L)'
;MAPAAGRRLWAMAENTRGVLAVEWLASVQGLDMREGLTSSPLLEKARHLLRERVPHYTEDRFFAPDIENAIELLAARHLTRLLPAVLPDHH
;
A
#
# COMPACT_ATOMS: atom_id res chain seq x y z
N MET A 1 -32.50 5.57 3.53
CA MET A 1 -31.52 5.87 2.47
C MET A 1 -30.10 6.08 3.01
N ALA A 2 -29.87 6.99 3.97
CA ALA A 2 -28.53 7.31 4.47
C ALA A 2 -27.69 6.12 5.03
N PRO A 3 -28.23 5.19 5.86
CA PRO A 3 -27.40 4.10 6.42
C PRO A 3 -26.88 3.10 5.37
N ALA A 4 -27.68 2.81 4.35
CA ALA A 4 -27.27 1.93 3.26
C ALA A 4 -26.21 2.58 2.37
N ALA A 5 -26.36 3.89 2.11
CA ALA A 5 -25.38 4.67 1.35
C ALA A 5 -24.02 4.75 2.06
N GLY A 6 -24.01 4.88 3.40
CA GLY A 6 -22.78 4.86 4.19
C GLY A 6 -22.12 3.48 4.21
N ARG A 7 -22.87 2.42 4.52
CA ARG A 7 -22.32 1.05 4.63
C ARG A 7 -21.58 0.57 3.37
N ARG A 8 -22.10 0.87 2.18
CA ARG A 8 -21.44 0.43 0.93
C ARG A 8 -20.05 1.05 0.74
N LEU A 9 -19.79 2.24 1.29
CA LEU A 9 -18.49 2.90 1.16
C LEU A 9 -17.38 2.14 1.88
N TRP A 10 -17.68 1.40 2.94
CA TRP A 10 -16.70 0.56 3.63
C TRP A 10 -16.20 -0.57 2.73
N ALA A 11 -17.11 -1.33 2.13
CA ALA A 11 -16.76 -2.38 1.17
C ALA A 11 -16.04 -1.82 -0.07
N MET A 12 -16.45 -0.64 -0.56
CA MET A 12 -15.75 0.02 -1.67
C MET A 12 -14.33 0.41 -1.30
N ALA A 13 -14.12 0.97 -0.10
CA ALA A 13 -12.79 1.34 0.39
C ALA A 13 -11.90 0.12 0.62
N GLU A 14 -12.46 -1.01 1.08
CA GLU A 14 -11.75 -2.29 1.19
C GLU A 14 -11.28 -2.80 -0.18
N ASN A 15 -12.15 -2.78 -1.19
CA ASN A 15 -11.79 -3.16 -2.55
C ASN A 15 -10.68 -2.25 -3.13
N THR A 16 -10.82 -0.93 -2.98
CA THR A 16 -9.80 0.02 -3.44
C THR A 16 -8.47 -0.19 -2.71
N ARG A 17 -8.48 -0.49 -1.41
CA ARG A 17 -7.26 -0.80 -0.65
C ARG A 17 -6.55 -2.04 -1.20
N GLY A 18 -7.31 -3.08 -1.57
CA GLY A 18 -6.75 -4.27 -2.22
C GLY A 18 -6.04 -3.94 -3.54
N VAL A 19 -6.67 -3.12 -4.39
CA VAL A 19 -6.05 -2.67 -5.65
C VAL A 19 -4.76 -1.90 -5.39
N LEU A 20 -4.77 -0.94 -4.45
CA LEU A 20 -3.60 -0.14 -4.11
C LEU A 20 -2.47 -0.97 -3.47
N ALA A 21 -2.81 -2.03 -2.72
CA ALA A 21 -1.81 -2.95 -2.17
C ALA A 21 -1.04 -3.68 -3.29
N VAL A 22 -1.75 -4.17 -4.30
CA VAL A 22 -1.13 -4.83 -5.47
C VAL A 22 -0.28 -3.84 -6.27
N GLU A 23 -0.77 -2.61 -6.47
CA GLU A 23 0.00 -1.55 -7.14
C GLU A 23 1.31 -1.24 -6.38
N TRP A 24 1.25 -1.16 -5.06
CA TRP A 24 2.42 -0.88 -4.24
C TRP A 24 3.45 -2.01 -4.30
N LEU A 25 3.00 -3.27 -4.21
CA LEU A 25 3.84 -4.46 -4.39
C LEU A 25 4.55 -4.46 -5.74
N ALA A 26 3.81 -4.25 -6.83
CA ALA A 26 4.35 -4.23 -8.18
C ALA A 26 5.35 -3.08 -8.38
N SER A 27 5.01 -1.89 -7.88
CA SER A 27 5.86 -0.70 -8.00
C SER A 27 7.19 -0.87 -7.27
N VAL A 28 7.16 -1.39 -6.05
CA VAL A 28 8.37 -1.63 -5.24
C VAL A 28 9.22 -2.76 -5.84
N GLN A 29 8.60 -3.83 -6.34
CA GLN A 29 9.31 -4.87 -7.09
C GLN A 29 9.99 -4.30 -8.34
N GLY A 30 9.29 -3.46 -9.12
CA GLY A 30 9.85 -2.81 -10.30
C GLY A 30 11.00 -1.85 -9.97
N LEU A 31 10.97 -1.17 -8.82
CA LEU A 31 12.08 -0.35 -8.34
C LEU A 31 13.28 -1.21 -7.94
N ASP A 32 13.08 -2.37 -7.31
CA ASP A 32 14.16 -3.28 -6.95
C ASP A 32 14.90 -3.83 -8.18
N MET A 33 14.19 -4.03 -9.30
CA MET A 33 14.78 -4.50 -10.56
C MET A 33 15.60 -3.42 -11.30
N ARG A 34 15.63 -2.18 -10.79
CA ARG A 34 16.38 -1.06 -11.37
C ARG A 34 17.64 -0.78 -10.56
N GLU A 35 18.60 -1.71 -10.65
CA GLU A 35 19.87 -1.61 -9.92
C GLU A 35 20.58 -0.27 -10.14
N GLY A 36 21.13 0.29 -9.05
CA GLY A 36 21.86 1.56 -9.06
C GLY A 36 20.99 2.82 -9.10
N LEU A 37 19.67 2.69 -9.20
CA LEU A 37 18.74 3.82 -9.16
C LEU A 37 18.02 3.92 -7.81
N THR A 38 17.77 5.16 -7.40
CA THR A 38 16.98 5.48 -6.21
C THR A 38 15.86 6.45 -6.59
N SER A 39 14.74 6.32 -5.91
CA SER A 39 13.59 7.22 -6.01
C SER A 39 13.73 8.41 -5.06
N SER A 40 12.69 9.24 -4.98
CA SER A 40 12.65 10.35 -4.03
C SER A 40 12.62 9.85 -2.57
N PRO A 41 13.10 10.66 -1.59
CA PRO A 41 13.22 10.22 -0.20
C PRO A 41 11.93 9.68 0.44
N LEU A 42 10.76 10.23 0.09
CA LEU A 42 9.47 9.73 0.61
C LEU A 42 9.07 8.39 -0.01
N LEU A 43 9.38 8.19 -1.30
CA LEU A 43 9.09 6.93 -1.98
C LEU A 43 10.03 5.81 -1.52
N GLU A 44 11.29 6.11 -1.22
CA GLU A 44 12.20 5.12 -0.61
C GLU A 44 11.74 4.72 0.80
N LYS A 45 11.21 5.66 1.60
CA LYS A 45 10.57 5.30 2.88
C LYS A 45 9.40 4.34 2.68
N ALA A 46 8.52 4.59 1.70
CA ALA A 46 7.43 3.68 1.37
C ALA A 46 7.96 2.31 0.91
N ARG A 47 8.99 2.27 0.06
CA ARG A 47 9.63 1.03 -0.37
C ARG A 47 10.18 0.23 0.81
N HIS A 48 10.91 0.87 1.71
CA HIS A 48 11.45 0.23 2.92
C HIS A 48 10.34 -0.31 3.82
N LEU A 49 9.29 0.47 4.09
CA LEU A 49 8.15 0.04 4.90
C LEU A 49 7.50 -1.24 4.37
N LEU A 50 7.38 -1.37 3.03
CA LEU A 50 6.87 -2.59 2.43
C LEU A 50 7.85 -3.75 2.61
N ARG A 51 9.14 -3.52 2.37
CA ARG A 51 10.19 -4.57 2.44
C ARG A 51 10.45 -5.09 3.84
N GLU A 52 10.11 -4.34 4.88
CA GLU A 52 10.08 -4.84 6.26
C GLU A 52 9.05 -5.94 6.49
N ARG A 53 7.99 -6.02 5.68
CA ARG A 53 6.90 -7.01 5.82
C ARG A 53 6.81 -7.99 4.66
N VAL A 54 7.21 -7.57 3.47
CA VAL A 54 7.09 -8.35 2.24
C VAL A 54 8.45 -8.43 1.55
N PRO A 55 9.11 -9.61 1.56
CA PRO A 55 10.42 -9.77 0.93
C PRO A 55 10.34 -9.58 -0.58
N HIS A 56 11.49 -9.30 -1.21
CA HIS A 56 11.61 -9.25 -2.67
C HIS A 56 11.07 -10.53 -3.31
N TYR A 57 10.41 -10.41 -4.45
CA TYR A 57 9.84 -11.55 -5.17
C TYR A 57 10.89 -12.14 -6.12
N THR A 58 11.62 -13.14 -5.67
CA THR A 58 12.70 -13.79 -6.43
C THR A 58 12.22 -14.96 -7.28
N GLU A 59 11.31 -15.75 -6.73
CA GLU A 59 10.73 -16.95 -7.33
C GLU A 59 9.25 -17.03 -6.97
N ASP A 60 8.53 -17.87 -7.71
CA ASP A 60 7.10 -18.01 -7.47
C ASP A 60 6.81 -18.60 -6.09
N ARG A 61 5.95 -17.91 -5.36
CA ARG A 61 5.47 -18.31 -4.04
C ARG A 61 3.98 -18.09 -3.92
N PHE A 62 3.39 -18.68 -2.89
CA PHE A 62 2.01 -18.34 -2.52
C PHE A 62 1.94 -16.85 -2.18
N PHE A 63 1.27 -16.07 -3.03
CA PHE A 63 1.37 -14.62 -3.03
C PHE A 63 0.29 -13.92 -2.19
N ALA A 64 -0.77 -14.63 -1.79
CA ALA A 64 -1.83 -14.05 -0.97
C ALA A 64 -1.33 -13.40 0.34
N PRO A 65 -0.36 -14.00 1.10
CA PRO A 65 0.19 -13.38 2.30
C PRO A 65 0.88 -12.04 2.03
N ASP A 66 1.50 -11.86 0.86
CA ASP A 66 2.16 -10.59 0.50
C ASP A 66 1.12 -9.48 0.28
N ILE A 67 0.02 -9.84 -0.40
CA ILE A 67 -1.12 -8.93 -0.61
C ILE A 67 -1.75 -8.56 0.74
N GLU A 68 -1.98 -9.54 1.62
CA GLU A 68 -2.55 -9.33 2.95
C GLU A 68 -1.66 -8.40 3.80
N ASN A 69 -0.36 -8.65 3.86
CA ASN A 69 0.60 -7.78 4.56
C ASN A 69 0.58 -6.34 4.02
N ALA A 70 0.53 -6.17 2.70
CA ALA A 70 0.44 -4.84 2.09
C ALA A 70 -0.89 -4.14 2.41
N ILE A 71 -2.01 -4.87 2.40
CA ILE A 71 -3.34 -4.36 2.81
C ILE A 71 -3.31 -3.91 4.28
N GLU A 72 -2.72 -4.70 5.17
CA GLU A 72 -2.58 -4.36 6.60
C GLU A 72 -1.77 -3.08 6.82
N LEU A 73 -0.65 -2.93 6.11
CA LEU A 73 0.16 -1.72 6.16
C LEU A 73 -0.63 -0.47 5.74
N LEU A 74 -1.43 -0.58 4.66
CA LEU A 74 -2.31 0.50 4.19
C LEU A 74 -3.44 0.78 5.17
N ALA A 75 -4.06 -0.26 5.74
CA ALA A 75 -5.12 -0.13 6.74
C ALA A 75 -4.62 0.58 8.01
N ALA A 76 -3.37 0.30 8.41
CA ALA A 76 -2.68 0.95 9.51
C ALA A 76 -2.14 2.36 9.17
N ARG A 77 -2.47 2.89 7.98
CA ARG A 77 -2.19 4.28 7.55
C ARG A 77 -0.69 4.65 7.55
N HIS A 78 0.19 3.68 7.30
CA HIS A 78 1.64 3.94 7.29
C HIS A 78 2.04 4.97 6.23
N LEU A 79 1.44 4.89 5.03
CA LEU A 79 1.73 5.84 3.94
C LEU A 79 1.11 7.22 4.16
N THR A 80 0.03 7.34 4.95
CA THR A 80 -0.60 8.63 5.27
C THR A 80 0.39 9.59 5.93
N ARG A 81 1.34 9.06 6.73
CA ARG A 81 2.38 9.86 7.40
C ARG A 81 3.38 10.52 6.43
N LEU A 82 3.38 10.11 5.17
CA LEU A 82 4.24 10.67 4.11
C LEU A 82 3.54 11.81 3.35
N LEU A 83 2.23 12.00 3.53
CA LEU A 83 1.49 13.07 2.88
C LEU A 83 1.63 14.39 3.64
N PRO A 84 1.73 15.54 2.95
CA PRO A 84 1.47 16.84 3.56
C PRO A 84 0.01 16.95 4.02
N ALA A 85 -0.29 17.91 4.90
CA ALA A 85 -1.64 18.17 5.39
C ALA A 85 -2.55 18.79 4.33
N VAL A 86 -2.99 17.97 3.37
CA VAL A 86 -3.81 18.39 2.21
C VAL A 86 -5.21 17.76 2.20
N LEU A 87 -5.44 16.75 3.03
CA LEU A 87 -6.74 16.11 3.18
C LEU A 87 -7.49 16.74 4.36
N PRO A 88 -8.83 16.84 4.30
CA PRO A 88 -9.63 17.25 5.45
C PRO A 88 -9.40 16.30 6.63
N ASP A 89 -9.22 16.86 7.83
CA ASP A 89 -9.09 16.05 9.03
C ASP A 89 -10.39 15.28 9.29
N HIS A 90 -10.27 13.97 9.41
CA HIS A 90 -11.30 13.12 9.99
C HIS A 90 -10.92 12.88 11.44
N HIS A 91 -11.43 13.74 12.33
CA HIS A 91 -11.59 13.38 13.75
C HIS A 91 -12.46 12.12 13.87
#